data_AF-A0A1L3LLY7-F1
#
_entry.id   AF-A0A1L3LLY7-F1
#
_cell.length_a   1.000
_cell.length_b   1.000
_cell.length_c   1.000
_cell.angle_alpha   90.00
_cell.angle_beta   90.00
_cell.angle_gamma   90.00
#
_symmetry.space_group_name_H-M   'P 1'
#
loop_
_entity.id
_entity.type
_entity.pdbx_description
1 polymer ?
#
loop_
_entity_poly.entity_id
_entity_poly.type
_entity_poly.pdbx_seq_one_letter_code
_entity_poly.pdbx_strand_id
1 'polypeptide(L)' 'MRHQPEDLADALARDSKRFFGGDLFAVVIMPDGTGFHCVPAGESMDAERLSRDEMIEKLIELFGPSAFRTN' A
#
# COMPACT_ATOMS: atom_id res chain seq x y z
N MET A 1 -19.99 3.83 0.51
CA MET A 1 -19.91 3.72 -0.96
C MET A 1 -19.45 2.30 -1.29
N ARG A 2 -20.11 1.58 -2.21
CA ARG A 2 -19.58 0.30 -2.69
C ARG A 2 -18.49 0.60 -3.71
N HIS A 3 -17.24 0.32 -3.39
CA HIS A 3 -16.16 0.30 -4.38
C HIS A 3 -16.46 -0.84 -5.36
N GLN A 4 -16.58 -0.52 -6.65
CA GLN A 4 -16.59 -1.55 -7.68
C GLN A 4 -15.16 -2.09 -7.83
N PRO A 5 -15.00 -3.41 -8.06
CA PRO A 5 -13.70 -3.95 -8.40
C PRO A 5 -13.22 -3.27 -9.68
N GLU A 6 -11.99 -2.78 -9.68
CA GLU A 6 -11.33 -2.18 -10.83
C GLU A 6 -9.99 -2.85 -11.06
N ASP A 7 -9.54 -2.86 -12.31
CA ASP A 7 -8.21 -3.35 -12.64
C ASP A 7 -7.15 -2.39 -12.09
N LEU A 8 -6.09 -2.93 -11.49
CA LEU A 8 -4.97 -2.15 -11.01
C LEU A 8 -4.31 -1.37 -12.16
N ALA A 9 -4.25 -1.95 -13.36
CA ALA A 9 -3.73 -1.27 -14.54
C ALA A 9 -4.53 0.00 -14.88
N ASP A 10 -5.85 -0.08 -14.80
CA ASP A 10 -6.75 1.05 -15.04
C ASP A 10 -6.64 2.11 -13.94
N ALA A 11 -6.51 1.68 -12.68
CA ALA A 11 -6.29 2.57 -11.55
C ALA A 11 -4.99 3.36 -11.67
N LEU A 12 -3.89 2.68 -12.03
CA LEU A 12 -2.57 3.28 -12.26
C LEU A 12 -2.56 4.22 -13.46
N ALA A 13 -3.25 3.87 -14.55
CA ALA A 13 -3.33 4.71 -15.74
C ALA A 13 -3.97 6.07 -15.44
N ARG A 14 -4.98 6.13 -14.57
CA ARG A 14 -5.63 7.38 -14.14
C ARG A 14 -4.74 8.27 -13.30
N ASP A 15 -3.89 7.68 -12.46
CA ASP A 15 -3.00 8.41 -11.56
C ASP A 15 -1.56 8.52 -12.10
N SER A 16 -1.35 8.13 -13.36
CA SER A 16 -0.05 8.06 -14.07
C SER A 16 0.77 9.35 -14.02
N LYS A 17 0.15 10.51 -13.77
CA LYS A 17 0.84 11.79 -13.57
C LYS A 17 1.57 11.90 -12.23
N ARG A 18 1.22 11.08 -11.24
CA ARG A 18 1.85 11.03 -9.91
C ARG A 18 2.93 9.95 -9.79
N PHE A 19 2.95 9.00 -10.72
CA PHE A 19 3.88 7.86 -10.75
C PHE A 19 5.15 8.12 -11.59
N PHE A 20 5.42 9.36 -12.01
CA PHE A 20 6.68 9.69 -12.66
C PHE A 20 7.84 9.68 -11.64
N GLY A 21 8.47 8.52 -11.48
CA GLY A 21 9.76 8.35 -10.82
C GLY A 21 9.78 7.63 -9.47
N GLY A 22 8.66 7.07 -9.02
CA GLY A 22 8.57 6.32 -7.75
C GLY A 22 8.10 4.88 -7.98
N ASP A 23 8.86 3.93 -7.46
CA ASP A 23 8.55 2.50 -7.47
C ASP A 23 7.21 2.22 -6.75
N LEU A 24 6.32 1.45 -7.38
CA LEU A 24 5.02 1.06 -6.83
C LEU A 24 5.21 0.15 -5.62
N PHE A 25 4.87 0.61 -4.41
CA PHE A 25 4.84 -0.23 -3.22
C PHE A 25 3.40 -0.63 -2.85
N ALA A 26 3.25 -1.69 -2.07
CA ALA A 26 1.97 -2.13 -1.53
C ALA A 26 2.08 -2.47 -0.05
N VAL A 27 1.02 -2.23 0.72
CA VAL A 27 0.88 -2.72 2.09
C VAL A 27 -0.26 -3.72 2.12
N VAL A 28 0.05 -4.98 2.41
CA VAL A 28 -0.94 -6.06 2.53
C VAL A 28 -1.29 -6.25 3.98
N ILE A 29 -2.57 -6.11 4.34
CA ILE A 29 -3.05 -6.31 5.71
C ILE A 29 -3.68 -7.69 5.81
N MET A 30 -3.17 -8.50 6.74
CA MET A 30 -3.67 -9.84 7.00
C MET A 30 -4.82 -9.80 8.03
N PRO A 31 -5.76 -10.77 8.00
CA PRO A 31 -6.88 -10.82 8.95
C PRO A 31 -6.47 -10.96 10.42
N ASP A 32 -5.27 -11.47 10.71
CA ASP A 32 -4.73 -11.58 12.07
C ASP A 32 -4.18 -10.23 12.60
N GLY A 33 -4.15 -9.21 11.75
CA GLY A 33 -3.64 -7.87 12.05
C GLY A 33 -2.13 -7.72 11.83
N THR A 34 -1.45 -8.74 11.30
CA THR A 34 -0.10 -8.58 10.74
C THR A 34 -0.17 -8.04 9.31
N GLY A 35 0.96 -7.72 8.70
CA GLY A 35 0.98 -7.27 7.32
C GLY A 35 2.27 -7.56 6.58
N PHE A 36 2.33 -7.10 5.34
CA PHE A 36 3.52 -7.10 4.51
C PHE A 36 3.72 -5.74 3.87
N HIS A 37 4.95 -5.24 3.91
CA HIS A 37 5.37 -4.12 3.08
C HIS A 37 6.07 -4.68 1.85
N CYS A 38 5.46 -4.47 0.69
CA CYS A 38 5.93 -4.99 -0.59
C CYS A 38 6.53 -3.85 -1.41
N VAL A 39 7.79 -3.99 -1.80
CA VAL A 39 8.49 -3.01 -2.66
C VAL A 39 9.03 -3.70 -3.92
N PRO A 40 9.16 -3.00 -5.05
CA PRO A 40 9.71 -3.59 -6.26
C PRO A 40 11.18 -4.02 -6.07
N ALA A 41 11.49 -5.20 -6.58
CA ALA A 41 12.81 -5.81 -6.59
C ALA A 41 13.09 -6.39 -7.99
N GLY A 42 13.31 -5.50 -8.95
CA GLY A 42 13.44 -5.87 -10.37
C GLY A 42 12.13 -6.39 -10.94
N GLU A 43 12.11 -7.64 -11.41
CA GLU A 43 10.90 -8.32 -11.91
C GLU A 43 10.06 -8.96 -10.78
N SER A 44 10.52 -8.88 -9.53
CA SER A 44 9.84 -9.42 -8.34
C SER A 44 9.37 -8.30 -7.42
N MET A 45 8.56 -8.66 -6.41
CA MET A 45 8.35 -7.81 -5.23
C MET A 45 9.00 -8.46 -4.01
N ASP A 46 9.84 -7.71 -3.32
CA ASP A 46 10.31 -8.09 -1.99
C ASP A 46 9.21 -7.78 -0.98
N ALA A 47 8.96 -8.72 -0.07
CA ALA A 47 7.92 -8.60 0.94
C ALA A 47 8.54 -8.72 2.34
N GLU A 48 8.49 -7.63 3.09
CA GLU A 48 8.89 -7.61 4.50
C GLU A 48 7.66 -7.86 5.37
N ARG A 49 7.72 -8.88 6.24
CA ARG A 49 6.62 -9.17 7.17
C ARG A 49 6.64 -8.17 8.32
N LEU A 50 5.49 -7.59 8.61
CA LEU A 50 5.26 -6.66 9.69
C LEU A 50 4.37 -7.30 10.76
N SER A 51 4.73 -7.12 12.02
CA SER A 51 3.83 -7.27 13.15
C SER A 51 2.73 -6.20 13.10
N ARG A 52 1.76 -6.29 14.02
CA ARG A 52 0.67 -5.31 14.10
C ARG A 52 1.18 -3.89 14.35
N ASP A 53 2.12 -3.74 15.26
CA ASP A 53 2.65 -2.43 15.65
C ASP A 53 3.50 -1.85 14.52
N GLU A 54 4.37 -2.66 13.91
CA GLU A 54 5.17 -2.27 12.74
C GLU A 54 4.29 -1.90 11.54
N MET A 55 3.16 -2.61 11.34
CA MET A 55 2.20 -2.28 10.28
C MET A 55 1.55 -0.91 10.51
N ILE A 56 1.15 -0.60 11.75
CA ILE A 56 0.59 0.71 12.09
C ILE A 56 1.64 1.80 11.87
N GLU A 57 2.87 1.61 12.35
CA GLU A 57 3.98 2.54 12.13
C GLU A 57 4.22 2.79 10.64
N LYS A 58 4.24 1.72 9.83
CA LYS A 58 4.43 1.82 8.38
C LYS A 58 3.31 2.59 7.69
N LEU A 59 2.05 2.38 8.10
CA LEU A 59 0.92 3.14 7.57
C LEU A 59 1.03 4.63 7.92
N ILE A 60 1.48 4.98 9.12
CA ILE A 60 1.73 6.39 9.51
C ILE A 60 2.87 6.97 8.67
N GLU A 61 3.96 6.21 8.47
CA GLU A 61 5.11 6.65 7.66
C GLU A 61 4.69 6.95 6.21
N LEU A 62 3.92 6.06 5.60
CA LEU A 62 3.58 6.12 4.17
C LEU A 62 2.44 7.11 3.86
N PHE A 63 1.45 7.22 4.74
CA PHE A 63 0.22 7.98 4.48
C PHE A 63 -0.02 9.13 5.47
N GLY A 64 0.88 9.31 6.44
CA GLY A 64 0.75 10.27 7.52
C GLY A 64 -0.29 9.84 8.58
N PRO A 65 -0.33 10.54 9.73
CA PRO A 65 -1.28 10.24 10.80
C PRO A 65 -2.76 10.46 10.39
N SER A 66 -3.00 11.19 9.29
CA SER A 66 -4.32 11.33 8.69
C SER A 66 -4.92 10.03 8.17
N ALA A 67 -4.10 9.00 7.91
CA ALA A 67 -4.58 7.69 7.45
C ALA A 67 -5.52 7.00 8.45
N PHE A 68 -5.42 7.35 9.74
CA PHE A 68 -6.25 6.82 10.81
C PHE A 68 -7.42 7.74 11.19
N ARG A 69 -7.63 8.86 10.48
CA ARG A 69 -8.84 9.66 10.72
C ARG A 69 -10.07 8.87 10.28
N THR A 70 -10.88 8.51 11.25
CA THR A 70 -12.25 8.06 11.04
C THR A 70 -13.03 9.20 10.39
N ASN A 71 -13.70 8.91 9.28
CA ASN A 71 -14.67 9.78 8.62
C ASN A 71 -16.08 9.45 9.12
#